data_AF-K1SKS3-F1
#
_entry.id   AF-K1SKS3-F1
#
_cell.length_a   1.000
_cell.length_b   1.000
_cell.length_c   1.000
_cell.angle_alpha   90.00
_cell.angle_beta   90.00
_cell.angle_gamma   90.00
#
_symmetry.space_group_name_H-M   'P 1'
#
loop_
_entity.id
_entity.type
_entity.pdbx_description
1 polymer ?
#
loop_
_entity_poly.entity_id
_entity_poly.type
_entity_poly.pdbx_seq_one_letter_code
_entity_poly.pdbx_strand_id
1 'polypeptide(L)'
;MFLFAFALVAVTVGVILPHAGVMSAAAEGSTLTEKIFTTVQNKNLPVIAIDPGHGGTDPGSEGSGLWEYEMTWQVANELVNLLEQDGRYAPVLT
;
A
#
# COMPACT_ATOMS: atom_id res chain seq x y z
N MET A 1 -51.40 1.43 -28.12
CA MET A 1 -50.44 1.10 -27.05
C MET A 1 -50.33 2.32 -26.17
N PHE A 2 -51.03 2.28 -25.03
CA PHE A 2 -51.07 3.27 -23.95
C PHE A 2 -49.62 3.51 -23.43
N LEU A 3 -49.14 4.63 -22.87
CA LEU A 3 -49.85 5.62 -22.04
C LEU A 3 -48.97 6.82 -21.56
N PHE A 4 -49.60 8.01 -21.48
CA PHE A 4 -49.37 9.24 -20.66
C PHE A 4 -47.98 9.93 -20.63
N ALA A 5 -47.78 11.18 -21.04
CA ALA A 5 -48.44 12.48 -20.77
C ALA A 5 -47.79 13.29 -19.63
N PHE A 6 -47.24 14.44 -20.04
CA PHE A 6 -47.35 15.79 -19.47
C PHE A 6 -46.66 16.21 -18.15
N ALA A 7 -45.98 17.37 -18.29
CA ALA A 7 -45.87 18.50 -17.36
C ALA A 7 -44.79 18.41 -16.26
N LEU A 8 -44.12 19.48 -15.80
CA LEU A 8 -44.56 20.87 -15.69
C LEU A 8 -43.34 21.78 -15.36
N VAL A 9 -43.17 22.87 -16.13
CA VAL A 9 -42.95 24.28 -15.68
C VAL A 9 -41.86 24.52 -14.62
N ALA A 10 -40.69 25.03 -15.03
CA ALA A 10 -40.32 26.45 -14.96
C ALA A 10 -40.21 27.06 -13.54
N VAL A 11 -38.98 27.47 -13.23
CA VAL A 11 -38.61 28.76 -12.59
C VAL A 11 -39.61 29.31 -11.57
N THR A 12 -39.28 29.14 -10.29
CA THR A 12 -39.61 30.11 -9.25
C THR A 12 -38.30 30.45 -8.53
N VAL A 13 -37.65 31.52 -8.98
CA VAL A 13 -37.58 32.81 -8.25
C VAL A 13 -36.86 32.63 -6.91
N GLY A 14 -35.63 33.16 -6.86
CA GLY A 14 -34.84 33.25 -5.65
C GLY A 14 -35.42 34.19 -4.59
N VAL A 15 -34.61 34.36 -3.54
CA VAL A 15 -34.84 35.09 -2.26
C VAL A 15 -35.37 34.11 -1.20
N ILE A 16 -34.58 33.70 -0.18
CA ILE A 16 -34.29 34.44 1.07
C ILE A 16 -32.93 33.99 1.68
N LEU A 17 -32.05 34.97 1.96
CA LEU A 17 -31.08 35.20 3.08
C LEU A 17 -30.20 34.06 3.69
N PRO A 18 -28.93 34.34 4.09
CA PRO A 18 -27.88 33.36 4.32
C PRO A 18 -27.84 32.89 5.77
N HIS A 19 -27.86 31.59 6.01
CA HIS A 19 -27.37 31.02 7.26
C HIS A 19 -26.59 29.74 6.97
N ALA A 20 -25.45 29.65 7.66
CA ALA A 20 -24.44 28.62 7.61
C ALA A 20 -24.98 27.19 7.43
N GLY A 21 -24.25 26.42 6.63
CA GLY A 21 -24.35 24.97 6.61
C GLY A 21 -24.79 24.43 5.25
N VAL A 22 -23.82 24.09 4.40
CA VAL A 22 -23.55 22.70 4.00
C VAL A 22 -22.30 22.70 3.12
N MET A 23 -21.14 22.55 3.77
CA MET A 23 -19.88 22.14 3.15
C MET A 23 -19.38 20.96 3.98
N SER A 24 -19.89 19.74 3.75
CA SER A 24 -19.24 18.51 4.25
C SER A 24 -19.92 17.26 3.70
N ALA A 25 -19.29 16.60 2.73
CA ALA A 25 -19.57 15.20 2.36
C ALA A 25 -18.47 14.60 1.46
N ALA A 26 -17.67 15.43 0.76
CA ALA A 26 -16.62 14.97 -0.15
C ALA A 26 -15.21 14.86 0.50
N ALA A 27 -15.04 15.20 1.77
CA ALA A 27 -13.74 15.23 2.44
C ALA A 27 -13.33 13.91 3.13
N GLU A 28 -14.24 12.95 3.29
CA GLU A 28 -13.96 11.74 4.06
C GLU A 28 -13.27 10.62 3.25
N GLY A 29 -13.47 10.57 1.93
CA GLY A 29 -12.81 9.59 1.07
C GLY A 29 -11.32 9.87 0.84
N SER A 30 -10.96 11.15 0.70
CA SER A 30 -9.58 11.59 0.47
C SER A 30 -8.67 11.31 1.68
N THR A 31 -9.21 11.44 2.88
CA THR A 31 -8.43 11.28 4.13
C THR A 31 -8.13 9.82 4.44
N LEU A 32 -8.97 8.86 4.04
CA LEU A 32 -8.67 7.44 4.23
C LEU A 32 -7.58 6.96 3.28
N THR A 33 -7.63 7.37 2.01
CA THR A 33 -6.61 7.02 1.03
C THR A 33 -5.26 7.65 1.40
N GLU A 34 -5.27 8.92 1.81
CA GLU A 34 -4.08 9.64 2.25
C GLU A 34 -3.55 9.11 3.59
N LYS A 35 -4.43 8.70 4.53
CA LYS A 35 -4.02 8.11 5.81
C LYS A 35 -3.51 6.68 5.64
N ILE A 36 -4.06 5.88 4.72
CA ILE A 36 -3.50 4.58 4.36
C ILE A 36 -2.14 4.78 3.68
N PHE A 37 -2.04 5.69 2.72
CA PHE A 37 -0.78 5.99 2.03
C PHE A 37 0.27 6.50 3.02
N THR A 38 -0.09 7.39 3.93
CA THR A 38 0.82 7.92 4.96
C THR A 38 1.14 6.85 6.02
N THR A 39 0.21 5.98 6.40
CA THR A 39 0.50 4.88 7.35
C THR A 39 1.39 3.81 6.70
N VAL A 40 1.27 3.59 5.39
CA VAL A 40 2.14 2.69 4.61
C VAL A 40 3.51 3.32 4.34
N GLN A 41 3.58 4.63 4.10
CA GLN A 41 4.83 5.35 3.78
C GLN A 41 5.61 5.83 5.00
N ASN A 42 4.96 6.05 6.15
CA ASN A 42 5.55 6.64 7.35
C ASN A 42 5.88 5.59 8.43
N LYS A 43 6.20 4.38 7.98
CA LYS A 43 6.77 3.34 8.81
C LYS A 43 8.28 3.57 8.80
N ASN A 44 8.75 4.45 9.68
CA ASN A 44 10.16 4.71 9.98
C ASN A 44 10.80 3.48 10.66
N LEU A 45 10.65 2.31 10.05
CA LEU A 45 11.05 1.02 10.60
C LEU A 45 12.57 0.90 10.58
N PRO A 46 13.16 0.21 11.56
CA PRO A 46 14.55 -0.19 11.49
C PRO A 46 14.80 -1.01 10.21
N VAL A 47 15.79 -0.58 9.43
CA VAL A 47 16.24 -1.30 8.24
C VAL A 47 17.18 -2.41 8.66
N ILE A 48 16.95 -3.62 8.15
CA ILE A 48 17.84 -4.76 8.32
C ILE A 48 18.39 -5.13 6.94
N ALA A 49 19.67 -4.86 6.71
CA ALA A 49 20.35 -5.33 5.51
C ALA A 49 20.77 -6.79 5.70
N ILE A 50 20.37 -7.64 4.76
CA ILE A 50 20.67 -9.07 4.74
C ILE A 50 21.52 -9.33 3.50
N ASP A 51 22.73 -9.84 3.72
CA ASP A 51 23.69 -10.12 2.67
C ASP A 51 23.83 -11.63 2.46
N PRO A 52 23.10 -12.22 1.47
CA PRO A 52 23.35 -13.59 1.08
C PRO A 52 24.74 -13.68 0.44
N GLY A 53 25.67 -14.30 1.16
CA GLY A 53 27.05 -14.46 0.67
C GLY A 53 27.12 -15.24 -0.63
N HIS A 54 28.14 -14.89 -1.44
CA HIS A 54 28.42 -15.44 -2.77
C HIS A 54 27.33 -15.14 -3.82
N GLY A 55 27.50 -15.66 -5.03
CA GLY A 55 26.56 -15.47 -6.13
C GLY A 55 27.23 -15.32 -7.49
N GLY A 56 26.44 -15.55 -8.54
CA GLY A 56 26.91 -15.47 -9.91
C GLY A 56 28.00 -16.50 -10.20
N THR A 57 29.22 -16.02 -10.45
CA THR A 57 30.37 -16.88 -10.78
C THR A 57 31.09 -17.42 -9.55
N ASP A 58 30.92 -16.79 -8.38
CA ASP A 58 31.45 -17.30 -7.12
C ASP A 58 30.37 -18.14 -6.43
N PRO A 59 30.47 -19.48 -6.43
CA PRO A 59 29.46 -20.32 -5.79
C PRO A 59 29.71 -20.48 -4.29
N GLY A 60 30.86 -20.04 -3.77
CA GLY A 60 31.30 -20.31 -2.42
C GLY A 60 31.71 -21.76 -2.18
N SER A 61 31.54 -22.21 -0.94
CA SER A 61 31.81 -23.57 -0.51
C SER A 61 30.82 -24.57 -1.13
N GLU A 62 31.26 -25.80 -1.34
CA GLU A 62 30.42 -26.91 -1.79
C GLU A 62 30.51 -28.09 -0.81
N GLY A 63 29.38 -28.74 -0.54
CA GLY A 63 29.35 -29.96 0.26
C GLY A 63 28.02 -30.69 0.15
N SER A 64 28.07 -32.03 0.12
CA SER A 64 26.87 -32.88 0.04
C SER A 64 25.95 -32.56 -1.16
N GLY A 65 26.50 -32.05 -2.26
CA GLY A 65 25.73 -31.63 -3.44
C GLY A 65 24.96 -30.32 -3.26
N LEU A 66 25.32 -29.51 -2.26
CA LEU A 66 24.77 -28.19 -2.02
C LEU A 66 25.86 -27.13 -2.22
N TRP A 67 25.47 -26.01 -2.82
CA TRP A 67 26.32 -24.84 -2.98
C TRP A 67 25.97 -23.77 -1.93
N GLU A 68 26.99 -23.11 -1.41
CA GLU A 68 26.81 -22.08 -0.39
C GLU A 68 25.89 -20.96 -0.86
N TYR A 69 26.07 -20.44 -2.08
CA TYR A 69 25.23 -19.36 -2.62
C TYR A 69 23.74 -19.73 -2.70
N GLU A 70 23.40 -20.99 -2.97
CA GLU A 70 22.01 -21.45 -3.02
C GLU A 70 21.39 -21.49 -1.62
N MET A 71 22.19 -21.91 -0.64
CA MET A 71 21.77 -22.01 0.76
C MET A 71 21.61 -20.63 1.38
N THR A 72 22.59 -19.73 1.21
CA THR A 72 22.53 -18.36 1.72
C THR A 72 21.36 -17.60 1.11
N TRP A 73 21.12 -17.75 -0.19
CA TRP A 73 19.98 -17.14 -0.88
C TRP A 73 18.63 -17.62 -0.33
N GLN A 74 18.46 -18.93 -0.15
CA GLN A 74 17.21 -19.48 0.40
C GLN A 74 16.96 -19.02 1.83
N VAL A 75 17.99 -19.06 2.68
CA VAL A 75 17.89 -18.59 4.08
C VAL A 75 17.57 -17.09 4.13
N ALA A 76 18.21 -16.28 3.30
CA ALA A 76 17.99 -14.84 3.26
C ALA A 76 16.55 -14.50 2.84
N ASN A 77 16.00 -15.17 1.82
CA ASN A 77 14.61 -14.96 1.40
C ASN A 77 13.61 -15.36 2.49
N GLU A 78 13.83 -16.48 3.17
CA GLU A 78 12.95 -16.88 4.28
C GLU A 78 13.01 -15.87 5.44
N LEU A 79 14.20 -15.35 5.75
CA LEU A 79 14.35 -14.32 6.78
C LEU A 79 13.63 -13.02 6.40
N VAL A 80 13.74 -12.57 5.13
CA VAL A 80 12.97 -11.42 4.62
C VAL A 80 11.48 -11.65 4.82
N ASN A 81 10.95 -12.80 4.40
CA ASN A 81 9.53 -13.13 4.53
C ASN A 81 9.05 -13.05 5.98
N LEU A 82 9.84 -13.56 6.93
CA LEU A 82 9.51 -13.52 8.35
C LEU A 82 9.52 -12.09 8.91
N LEU A 83 10.50 -11.27 8.51
CA LEU A 83 10.62 -9.88 8.95
C LEU A 83 9.51 -8.99 8.38
N GLU A 84 9.11 -9.22 7.13
CA GLU A 84 7.97 -8.55 6.49
C GLU A 84 6.64 -8.93 7.16
N GLN A 85 6.45 -10.23 7.45
CA GLN A 85 5.26 -10.72 8.15
C GLN A 85 5.14 -10.16 9.58
N ASP A 86 6.27 -10.02 10.28
CA ASP A 86 6.32 -9.40 11.60
C ASP A 86 5.93 -7.90 11.53
N GLY A 87 6.36 -7.20 10.47
CA GLY A 87 5.93 -5.83 10.19
C GLY A 87 6.53 -4.74 11.09
N ARG A 88 7.46 -5.12 12.00
CA ARG A 88 8.30 -4.21 12.80
C ARG A 88 9.62 -3.80 12.13
N TYR A 89 9.94 -4.38 10.97
CA TYR A 89 11.23 -4.17 10.28
C TYR A 89 11.02 -3.90 8.80
N ALA A 90 12.01 -3.24 8.19
CA ALA A 90 12.12 -3.09 6.74
C ALA A 90 13.37 -3.87 6.26
N PRO A 91 13.25 -5.18 5.96
CA PRO A 91 14.38 -5.95 5.46
C PRO A 91 14.74 -5.55 4.02
N VAL A 92 16.03 -5.59 3.70
CA VAL A 92 16.55 -5.38 2.33
C VAL A 92 17.63 -6.43 2.03
N LEU A 93 17.63 -6.96 0.80
CA LEU A 93 18.68 -7.85 0.31
C LEU A 93 19.74 -7.05 -0.45
N THR A 94 20.99 -7.48 -0.39
CA THR A 94 22.12 -6.95 -1.18
C THR A 94 22.51 -7.82 -2.35
#